data_AF-A0A7C5VZC8-F1
#
_entry.id   AF-A0A7C5VZC8-F1
#
_cell.length_a   1.000
_cell.length_b   1.000
_cell.length_c   1.000
_cell.angle_alpha   90.00
_cell.angle_beta   90.00
_cell.angle_gamma   90.00
#
_symmetry.space_group_name_H-M   'P 1'
#
loop_
_entity.id
_entity.type
_entity.pdbx_description
1 polymer ?
#
loop_
_entity_poly.entity_id
_entity_poly.type
_entity_poly.pdbx_seq_one_letter_code
_entity_poly.pdbx_strand_id
1 'polypeptide(L)'
;PYRFMEPFYRPETVGIRGPAPSRTVEGDILIERDVAIPLRDGTRIYADVFRPASGDPVPALLAWGPYGKHEGTLQYLVRAFPAAGVREEDVGPSPMFEGPDPHFWVPQGYAVVNVNPRGVWYSEGVATFISEQEAQDCYDTIE
;
A
#
# COMPACT_ATOMS: atom_id res chain seq x y z
N PRO A 1 14.12 0.83 -24.55
CA PRO A 1 13.50 -0.39 -23.97
C PRO A 1 13.92 -0.55 -22.50
N TYR A 2 12.94 -0.60 -21.59
CA TYR A 2 13.19 -0.86 -20.17
C TYR A 2 13.78 -2.26 -20.00
N ARG A 3 14.80 -2.40 -19.15
CA ARG A 3 15.43 -3.70 -18.88
C ARG A 3 14.70 -4.35 -17.71
N PHE A 4 13.82 -5.28 -18.02
CA PHE A 4 13.09 -6.04 -17.01
C PHE A 4 14.04 -7.01 -16.30
N MET A 5 13.91 -7.09 -14.98
CA MET A 5 14.56 -8.09 -14.15
C MET A 5 13.49 -8.94 -13.49
N GLU A 6 13.72 -10.24 -13.45
CA GLU A 6 12.90 -11.12 -12.61
C GLU A 6 13.13 -10.75 -11.13
N PRO A 7 12.08 -10.81 -10.30
CA PRO A 7 12.24 -10.56 -8.88
C PRO A 7 13.14 -11.64 -8.26
N PHE A 8 13.98 -11.25 -7.30
CA PHE A 8 14.84 -12.19 -6.57
C PHE A 8 14.01 -13.24 -5.81
N TYR A 9 12.84 -12.84 -5.31
CA TYR A 9 11.87 -13.71 -4.64
C TYR A 9 10.47 -13.38 -5.13
N ARG A 10 9.64 -14.41 -5.28
CA ARG A 10 8.19 -14.22 -5.46
C ARG A 10 7.50 -14.39 -4.11
N PRO A 11 6.42 -13.65 -3.80
CA PRO A 11 5.76 -13.75 -2.49
C PRO A 11 5.43 -15.19 -2.09
N GLU A 12 5.03 -16.04 -3.05
CA GLU A 12 4.71 -17.45 -2.81
C GLU A 12 5.94 -18.27 -2.40
N THR A 13 7.12 -17.93 -2.90
CA THR A 13 8.38 -18.65 -2.61
C THR A 13 8.89 -18.42 -1.20
N VAL A 14 8.41 -17.36 -0.54
CA VAL A 14 8.77 -17.00 0.84
C VAL A 14 7.59 -17.14 1.81
N GLY A 15 6.54 -17.86 1.39
CA GLY A 15 5.42 -18.22 2.27
C GLY A 15 4.44 -17.09 2.58
N ILE A 16 4.50 -15.98 1.84
CA ILE A 16 3.51 -14.91 1.96
C ILE A 16 2.20 -15.43 1.36
N ARG A 17 1.08 -15.07 1.96
CA ARG A 17 -0.24 -15.45 1.46
C ARG A 17 -0.70 -14.48 0.39
N GLY A 18 -1.40 -15.00 -0.61
CA GLY A 18 -2.04 -14.20 -1.65
C GLY A 18 -3.12 -13.26 -1.10
N PRO A 19 -3.70 -12.42 -1.99
CA PRO A 19 -4.73 -11.47 -1.62
C PRO A 19 -5.92 -12.17 -0.94
N ALA A 20 -6.32 -11.67 0.22
CA ALA A 20 -7.44 -12.15 1.00
C ALA A 20 -8.34 -10.96 1.39
N PRO A 21 -9.23 -10.53 0.48
CA PRO A 21 -10.08 -9.37 0.71
C PRO A 21 -10.84 -9.47 2.02
N SER A 22 -10.73 -8.43 2.84
CA SER A 22 -11.41 -8.37 4.13
C SER A 22 -11.79 -6.95 4.49
N ARG A 23 -12.77 -6.83 5.39
CA ARG A 23 -13.29 -5.55 5.86
C ARG A 23 -13.50 -5.63 7.37
N THR A 24 -12.76 -4.83 8.12
CA THR A 24 -12.79 -4.80 9.59
C THR A 24 -12.88 -3.36 10.08
N VAL A 25 -13.27 -3.18 11.34
CA VAL A 25 -13.30 -1.88 12.00
C VAL A 25 -12.43 -1.94 13.24
N GLU A 26 -11.50 -1.00 13.38
CA GLU A 26 -10.62 -0.84 14.53
C GLU A 26 -10.78 0.58 15.08
N GLY A 27 -11.43 0.69 16.25
CA GLY A 27 -11.87 2.00 16.75
C GLY A 27 -12.82 2.67 15.74
N ASP A 28 -12.47 3.88 15.31
CA ASP A 28 -13.22 4.64 14.30
C ASP A 28 -12.65 4.51 12.88
N ILE A 29 -11.77 3.54 12.65
CA ILE A 29 -11.13 3.30 11.35
C ILE A 29 -11.75 2.06 10.70
N LEU A 30 -12.33 2.23 9.52
CA LEU A 30 -12.68 1.14 8.62
C LEU A 30 -11.45 0.76 7.80
N ILE A 31 -11.12 -0.53 7.83
CA ILE A 31 -9.96 -1.11 7.14
C ILE A 31 -10.47 -2.09 6.10
N GLU A 32 -10.14 -1.84 4.84
CA GLU A 32 -10.47 -2.70 3.70
C GLU A 32 -9.15 -3.22 3.12
N ARG A 33 -8.93 -4.53 3.19
CA ARG A 33 -7.70 -5.18 2.73
C ARG A 33 -7.86 -5.77 1.35
N ASP A 34 -6.76 -5.78 0.60
CA ASP A 34 -6.66 -6.45 -0.70
C ASP A 34 -7.79 -6.05 -1.66
N VAL A 35 -8.15 -4.77 -1.66
CA VAL A 35 -9.10 -4.18 -2.60
C VAL A 35 -8.49 -4.28 -3.99
N ALA A 36 -9.15 -5.03 -4.88
CA ALA A 36 -8.71 -5.19 -6.27
C ALA A 36 -9.10 -3.94 -7.09
N ILE A 37 -8.12 -3.37 -7.77
CA ILE A 37 -8.26 -2.20 -8.65
C ILE A 37 -7.97 -2.67 -10.08
N PRO A 38 -9.00 -2.73 -10.96
CA PRO A 38 -8.78 -3.05 -12.36
C PRO A 38 -8.22 -1.84 -13.10
N LEU A 39 -7.05 -2.01 -13.72
CA LEU A 39 -6.43 -1.01 -14.59
C LEU A 39 -7.05 -1.04 -15.98
N ARG A 40 -6.79 -0.02 -16.80
CA ARG A 40 -7.36 0.15 -18.15
C ARG A 40 -7.13 -1.03 -19.11
N ASP A 41 -6.07 -1.79 -18.88
CA ASP A 41 -5.70 -2.96 -19.69
C ASP A 41 -6.25 -4.28 -19.13
N GLY A 42 -7.03 -4.22 -18.04
CA GLY A 42 -7.59 -5.38 -17.35
C GLY A 42 -6.69 -5.99 -16.28
N THR A 43 -5.46 -5.50 -16.13
CA THR A 43 -4.54 -5.93 -15.05
C THR A 43 -5.12 -5.56 -13.70
N ARG A 44 -5.06 -6.47 -12.73
CA ARG A 44 -5.51 -6.20 -11.37
C ARG A 44 -4.34 -5.88 -10.46
N ILE A 45 -4.41 -4.74 -9.79
CA ILE A 45 -3.52 -4.39 -8.70
C ILE A 45 -4.30 -4.37 -7.39
N TYR A 46 -3.61 -4.38 -6.25
CA TYR A 46 -4.24 -4.49 -4.94
C TYR A 46 -3.85 -3.34 -4.02
N ALA A 47 -4.82 -2.84 -3.25
CA ALA A 47 -4.63 -1.81 -2.26
C ALA A 47 -5.23 -2.18 -0.89
N ASP A 48 -4.70 -1.57 0.16
CA ASP A 48 -5.35 -1.50 1.47
C ASP A 48 -5.88 -0.08 1.67
N VAL A 49 -7.15 0.04 2.07
CA VAL A 49 -7.84 1.33 2.26
C VAL A 49 -8.21 1.49 3.72
N PHE A 50 -7.79 2.60 4.31
CA PHE A 50 -8.09 3.00 5.68
C PHE A 50 -8.88 4.30 5.61
N ARG A 51 -10.07 4.34 6.21
CA ARG A 51 -10.93 5.55 6.18
C ARG A 51 -11.83 5.63 7.41
N PRO A 52 -12.42 6.80 7.72
CA PRO A 52 -13.35 6.91 8.84
C PRO A 52 -14.52 5.92 8.72
N ALA A 53 -14.85 5.25 9.83
CA ALA A 53 -15.92 4.27 9.89
C ALA A 53 -17.32 4.89 9.71
N SER A 54 -17.46 6.21 9.83
CA SER A 54 -18.71 6.92 9.52
C SER A 54 -19.13 6.74 8.05
N GLY A 55 -18.16 6.52 7.15
CA GLY A 55 -18.40 6.32 5.73
C GLY A 55 -18.55 7.60 4.92
N ASP A 56 -18.39 8.77 5.54
CA ASP A 56 -18.46 10.06 4.86
C ASP A 56 -17.31 10.21 3.84
N PRO A 57 -17.53 10.90 2.70
CA PRO A 57 -16.47 11.22 1.76
C PRO A 57 -15.40 12.11 2.41
N VAL A 58 -14.14 11.72 2.25
CA VAL A 58 -12.96 12.43 2.78
C VAL A 58 -11.85 12.49 1.72
N PRO A 59 -10.95 13.48 1.78
CA PRO A 59 -9.76 13.49 0.94
C PRO A 59 -8.91 12.23 1.16
N ALA A 60 -8.38 11.66 0.09
CA ALA A 60 -7.54 10.47 0.14
C ALA A 60 -6.05 10.81 -0.04
N LEU A 61 -5.21 10.20 0.79
CA LEU A 61 -3.76 10.16 0.65
C LEU A 61 -3.38 8.83 -0.01
N LEU A 62 -2.93 8.90 -1.25
CA LEU A 62 -2.48 7.74 -2.00
C LEU A 62 -0.99 7.50 -1.74
N ALA A 63 -0.66 6.31 -1.20
CA ALA A 63 0.70 5.83 -1.07
C ALA A 63 0.99 4.85 -2.19
N TRP A 64 2.03 5.15 -2.98
CA TRP A 64 2.42 4.39 -4.15
C TRP A 64 3.89 4.00 -4.03
N GLY A 65 4.19 2.72 -3.87
CA GLY A 65 5.57 2.29 -3.70
C GLY A 65 5.79 0.80 -3.92
N PRO A 66 7.04 0.38 -4.23
CA PRO A 66 7.37 -0.99 -4.57
C PRO A 66 7.59 -1.90 -3.34
N TYR A 67 7.47 -1.34 -2.13
CA TYR A 67 7.91 -2.01 -0.90
C TYR A 67 6.83 -2.89 -0.26
N GLY A 68 5.59 -2.77 -0.73
CA GLY A 68 4.46 -3.54 -0.21
C GLY A 68 3.59 -2.76 0.75
N LYS A 69 2.28 -2.92 0.61
CA LYS A 69 1.25 -2.34 1.49
C LYS A 69 1.15 -3.00 2.88
N HIS A 70 1.94 -4.04 3.15
CA HIS A 70 1.82 -4.86 4.36
C HIS A 70 2.37 -4.14 5.60
N GLU A 71 1.78 -4.47 6.75
CA GLU A 71 2.08 -3.82 8.04
C GLU A 71 3.41 -4.27 8.64
N GLY A 72 3.91 -3.47 9.59
CA GLY A 72 5.01 -3.86 10.48
C GLY A 72 6.42 -3.64 9.92
N THR A 73 6.57 -3.37 8.61
CA THR A 73 7.89 -3.08 8.03
C THR A 73 8.51 -1.82 8.64
N LEU A 74 7.73 -0.75 8.85
CA LEU A 74 8.28 0.51 9.36
C LEU A 74 8.76 0.40 10.82
N GLN A 75 8.07 -0.33 11.69
CA GLN A 75 8.49 -0.55 13.08
C GLN A 75 9.84 -1.28 13.17
N TYR A 76 10.04 -2.28 12.30
CA TYR A 76 11.35 -2.93 12.18
C TYR A 76 12.44 -1.94 11.74
N LEU A 77 12.14 -1.05 10.79
CA LEU A 77 13.11 -0.10 10.25
C LEU A 77 13.46 1.01 11.24
N VAL A 78 12.51 1.49 12.04
CA VAL A 78 12.78 2.45 13.13
C VAL A 78 13.83 1.89 14.10
N ARG A 79 13.72 0.59 14.43
CA ARG A 79 14.73 -0.11 15.26
C ARG A 79 16.06 -0.29 14.56
N ALA A 80 16.04 -0.63 13.28
CA ALA A 80 17.23 -0.86 12.49
C ALA A 80 18.02 0.44 12.19
N PHE A 81 17.34 1.59 12.15
CA PHE A 81 17.90 2.88 11.79
C PHE A 81 17.63 3.96 12.86
N PRO A 82 18.21 3.84 14.07
CA PRO A 82 17.92 4.75 15.18
C PRO A 82 18.36 6.21 14.93
N ALA A 83 19.24 6.44 13.94
CA ALA A 83 19.66 7.77 13.52
C ALA A 83 18.70 8.45 12.52
N ALA A 84 17.61 7.79 12.11
CA ALA A 84 16.62 8.34 11.17
C ALA A 84 15.74 9.44 11.79
N GLY A 85 15.79 9.64 13.11
CA GLY A 85 15.02 10.69 13.80
C GLY A 85 13.52 10.37 13.96
N VAL A 86 13.12 9.14 13.68
CA VAL A 86 11.76 8.63 13.92
C VAL A 86 11.79 7.78 15.19
N ARG A 87 10.89 8.03 16.14
CA ARG A 87 10.78 7.23 17.37
C ARG A 87 9.73 6.15 17.17
N GLU A 88 9.84 5.04 17.91
CA GLU A 88 8.87 3.95 17.80
C GLU A 88 7.46 4.41 18.16
N GLU A 89 7.31 5.31 19.13
CA GLU A 89 6.02 5.86 19.53
C GLU A 89 5.37 6.79 18.50
N ASP A 90 6.13 7.26 17.51
CA ASP A 90 5.62 8.14 16.44
C ASP A 90 5.00 7.32 15.28
N VAL A 91 4.98 5.99 15.40
CA VAL A 91 4.62 5.06 14.33
C VAL A 91 3.53 4.11 14.82
N GLY A 92 2.36 4.16 14.19
CA GLY A 92 1.22 3.31 14.47
C GLY A 92 1.45 1.82 14.15
N PRO A 93 0.45 0.97 14.40
CA PRO A 93 0.54 -0.48 14.17
C PRO A 93 0.64 -0.84 12.67
N SER A 94 0.06 -0.02 11.80
CA SER A 94 -0.25 -0.39 10.40
C SER A 94 0.37 0.46 9.27
N PRO A 95 1.51 1.17 9.44
CA PRO A 95 2.06 1.99 8.37
C PRO A 95 2.77 1.14 7.31
N MET A 96 2.52 1.49 6.06
CA MET A 96 3.36 1.11 4.93
C MET A 96 4.73 1.80 5.04
N PHE A 97 5.81 1.14 4.62
CA PHE A 97 7.12 1.80 4.52
C PHE A 97 7.06 2.96 3.51
N GLU A 98 7.56 4.15 3.90
CA GLU A 98 7.47 5.42 3.16
C GLU A 98 6.03 5.91 2.87
N GLY A 99 5.02 5.31 3.51
CA GLY A 99 3.61 5.72 3.41
C GLY A 99 3.13 6.58 4.59
N PRO A 100 1.97 7.26 4.43
CA PRO A 100 1.30 7.93 5.54
C PRO A 100 0.75 6.90 6.54
N ASP A 101 0.90 7.19 7.84
CA ASP A 101 0.35 6.34 8.90
C ASP A 101 -1.18 6.49 8.98
N PRO A 102 -1.98 5.43 8.70
CA PRO A 102 -3.43 5.50 8.75
C PRO A 102 -3.96 5.83 10.15
N HIS A 103 -3.28 5.44 11.23
CA HIS A 103 -3.71 5.73 12.59
C HIS A 103 -3.48 7.20 12.99
N PHE A 104 -2.62 7.91 12.28
CA PHE A 104 -2.47 9.35 12.42
C PHE A 104 -3.45 10.11 11.51
N TRP A 105 -3.53 9.75 10.23
CA TRP A 105 -4.26 10.55 9.23
C TRP A 105 -5.78 10.31 9.23
N VAL A 106 -6.26 9.10 9.55
CA VAL A 106 -7.71 8.84 9.57
C VAL A 106 -8.44 9.66 10.64
N PRO A 107 -7.95 9.78 11.88
CA PRO A 107 -8.53 10.68 12.87
C PRO A 107 -8.52 12.17 12.48
N GLN A 108 -7.67 12.57 11.53
CA GLN A 108 -7.60 13.93 11.00
C GLN A 108 -8.60 14.18 9.85
N GLY A 109 -9.44 13.19 9.52
CA GLY A 109 -10.44 13.31 8.46
C GLY A 109 -9.92 13.03 7.06
N TYR A 110 -8.88 12.18 6.93
CA TYR A 110 -8.37 11.70 5.65
C TYR A 110 -8.62 10.20 5.48
N ALA A 111 -8.66 9.72 4.24
CA ALA A 111 -8.43 8.32 3.93
C ALA A 111 -6.96 8.09 3.58
N VAL A 112 -6.44 6.90 3.85
CA VAL A 112 -5.12 6.44 3.41
C VAL A 112 -5.32 5.22 2.50
N VAL A 113 -4.72 5.25 1.31
CA VAL A 113 -4.81 4.18 0.32
C VAL A 113 -3.39 3.70 0.01
N ASN A 114 -3.04 2.52 0.49
CA ASN A 114 -1.72 1.91 0.30
C ASN A 114 -1.77 0.92 -0.86
N VAL A 115 -1.12 1.26 -1.98
CA VAL A 115 -1.21 0.49 -3.22
C VAL A 115 0.05 -0.33 -3.44
N ASN A 116 -0.13 -1.59 -3.84
CA ASN A 116 0.91 -2.36 -4.51
C ASN A 116 0.81 -2.11 -6.02
N PRO A 117 1.77 -1.39 -6.64
CA PRO A 117 1.76 -1.15 -8.08
C PRO A 117 1.79 -2.44 -8.91
N ARG A 118 1.56 -2.31 -10.22
CA ARG A 118 1.69 -3.41 -11.19
C ARG A 118 3.01 -4.18 -10.99
N GLY A 119 2.91 -5.52 -10.95
CA GLY A 119 4.05 -6.42 -10.80
C GLY A 119 4.76 -6.33 -9.45
N VAL A 120 4.17 -5.66 -8.47
CA VAL A 120 4.68 -5.58 -7.09
C VAL A 120 3.83 -6.49 -6.20
N TRP A 121 4.48 -7.37 -5.44
CA TRP A 121 3.83 -8.41 -4.63
C TRP A 121 2.85 -9.25 -5.46
N TYR A 122 1.58 -9.27 -5.07
CA TYR A 122 0.53 -10.04 -5.76
C TYR A 122 -0.22 -9.24 -6.82
N SER A 123 0.12 -7.97 -7.03
CA SER A 123 -0.42 -7.22 -8.15
C SER A 123 0.09 -7.81 -9.46
N GLU A 124 -0.82 -7.99 -10.40
CA GLU A 124 -0.56 -8.67 -11.68
C GLU A 124 0.39 -7.84 -12.57
N GLY A 125 0.87 -8.46 -13.64
CA GLY A 125 1.67 -7.80 -14.66
C GLY A 125 3.16 -7.69 -14.32
N VAL A 126 3.84 -6.76 -15.01
CA VAL A 126 5.29 -6.57 -14.90
C VAL A 126 5.57 -5.15 -14.41
N ALA A 127 6.35 -5.04 -13.34
CA ALA A 127 6.76 -3.74 -12.81
C ALA A 127 7.69 -3.04 -13.81
N THR A 128 7.38 -1.77 -14.09
CA THR A 128 8.11 -0.97 -15.09
C THR A 128 8.97 0.15 -14.48
N PHE A 129 8.66 0.58 -13.25
CA PHE A 129 9.35 1.59 -12.43
C PHE A 129 9.79 2.88 -13.14
N ILE A 130 9.25 4.02 -12.70
CA ILE A 130 9.53 5.35 -13.23
C ILE A 130 9.31 5.35 -14.75
N SER A 131 8.13 4.88 -15.16
CA SER A 131 7.76 4.71 -16.57
C SER A 131 6.43 5.39 -16.87
N GLU A 132 6.16 5.60 -18.16
CA GLU A 132 4.85 6.07 -18.61
C GLU A 132 3.74 5.09 -18.20
N GLN A 133 3.97 3.77 -18.29
CA GLN A 133 3.00 2.77 -17.87
C GLN A 133 2.65 2.91 -16.39
N GLU A 134 3.65 3.11 -15.52
CA GLU A 134 3.41 3.27 -14.08
C GLU A 134 2.64 4.56 -13.79
N ALA A 135 2.93 5.65 -14.51
CA ALA A 135 2.16 6.89 -14.38
C ALA A 135 0.69 6.71 -14.80
N GLN A 136 0.44 5.93 -15.86
CA GLN A 136 -0.92 5.61 -16.30
C GLN A 136 -1.64 4.68 -15.32
N ASP A 137 -0.96 3.70 -14.73
CA ASP A 137 -1.53 2.82 -13.71
C ASP A 137 -1.90 3.62 -12.43
N CYS A 138 -1.07 4.60 -12.06
CA CYS A 138 -1.36 5.52 -10.95
C CYS A 138 -2.57 6.42 -11.26
N TYR A 139 -2.67 6.94 -12.50
CA TYR A 139 -3.86 7.65 -12.96
C TYR A 139 -5.12 6.79 -12.84
N ASP A 140 -5.09 5.54 -13.34
CA ASP A 140 -6.23 4.61 -13.26
C ASP A 140 -6.62 4.26 -11.82
N THR A 141 -5.70 4.41 -10.87
CA THR A 141 -5.95 4.16 -9.45
C THR A 141 -6.62 5.35 -8.76
N ILE A 142 -6.40 6.56 -9.28
CA ILE A 142 -6.98 7.80 -8.74
C ILE A 142 -8.44 7.95 -9.20
N GLU A 143 -8.77 7.54 -10.43
CA GLU A 143 -10.09 7.68 -11.06
C GLU A 143 -11.04 6.49 -10.78
#